data_AF-A0A936C7I7-F1
#
_entry.id   AF-A0A936C7I7-F1
#
_cell.length_a   1.000
_cell.length_b   1.000
_cell.length_c   1.000
_cell.angle_alpha   90.00
_cell.angle_beta   90.00
_cell.angle_gamma   90.00
#
_symmetry.space_group_name_H-M   'P 1'
#
loop_
_entity.id
_entity.type
_entity.pdbx_description
1 polymer ?
#
loop_
_entity_poly.entity_id
_entity_poly.type
_entity_poly.pdbx_seq_one_letter_code
_entity_poly.pdbx_strand_id
1 'polypeptide(L)'
;MLQTAPVYDLSLGMTGGSDRISYFVSGSFFNQKDPVGSQYRRANVRANPRLLAVVQAERSHVHRARREGNFRNENDNTIDGVATNALANQPNVRVRNSDGTFTSTDDGLEYTNPVALGVPDNAESRTLARWATRSSSYAFRDRLRLNGAWASTCSTCATCAGTRR
;
A
#
# COMPACT_ATOMS: atom_id res chain seq x y z
N MET A 1 -12.94 8.32 19.72
CA MET A 1 -11.92 7.53 18.97
C MET A 1 -12.43 7.04 17.63
N LEU A 2 -13.74 6.99 17.39
CA LEU A 2 -14.29 6.80 16.05
C LEU A 2 -14.38 8.16 15.36
N GLN A 3 -13.68 8.33 14.24
CA GLN A 3 -13.84 9.49 13.37
C GLN A 3 -13.91 9.00 11.93
N THR A 4 -14.41 9.85 11.04
CA THR A 4 -14.45 9.53 9.61
C THR A 4 -13.03 9.49 9.04
N ALA A 5 -12.65 8.37 8.46
CA ALA A 5 -11.39 8.19 7.75
C ALA A 5 -11.57 8.59 6.28
N PRO A 6 -11.00 9.71 5.79
CA PRO A 6 -11.08 10.05 4.38
C PRO A 6 -10.22 9.08 3.57
N VAL A 7 -10.82 8.52 2.52
CA VAL A 7 -10.15 7.65 1.55
C VAL A 7 -10.08 8.37 0.21
N TYR A 8 -8.88 8.42 -0.37
CA TYR A 8 -8.63 8.99 -1.69
C TYR A 8 -8.14 7.89 -2.63
N ASP A 9 -8.86 7.70 -3.74
CA ASP A 9 -8.44 6.85 -4.85
C ASP A 9 -8.44 7.68 -6.13
N LEU A 10 -7.30 7.70 -6.81
CA LEU A 10 -7.14 8.32 -8.12
C LEU A 10 -6.56 7.27 -9.06
N SER A 11 -7.27 6.99 -10.14
CA SER A 11 -6.78 6.15 -11.23
C SER A 11 -6.82 6.92 -12.54
N LEU A 12 -5.72 6.85 -13.28
CA LEU A 12 -5.57 7.49 -14.58
C LEU A 12 -5.01 6.45 -15.55
N GLY A 13 -5.58 6.39 -16.74
CA GLY A 13 -5.21 5.44 -17.77
C GLY A 13 -5.18 6.13 -19.13
N MET A 14 -4.18 5.78 -19.93
CA MET A 14 -4.04 6.21 -21.31
C MET A 14 -3.81 4.98 -22.17
N THR A 15 -4.67 4.82 -23.17
CA THR A 15 -4.52 3.83 -24.24
C THR A 15 -4.24 4.55 -25.53
N GLY A 16 -3.33 4.01 -26.34
CA GLY A 16 -3.07 4.54 -27.67
C GLY A 16 -2.38 3.51 -28.55
N GLY A 17 -2.22 3.84 -29.83
CA GLY A 17 -1.58 2.94 -30.77
C GLY A 17 -1.92 3.22 -32.22
N SER A 18 -1.28 2.46 -33.10
CA SER A 18 -1.58 2.31 -34.52
C SER A 18 -1.79 0.82 -34.83
N ASP A 19 -2.02 0.48 -36.10
CA ASP A 19 -2.29 -0.90 -36.53
C ASP A 19 -1.22 -1.92 -36.13
N ARG A 20 0.02 -1.48 -35.88
CA ARG A 20 1.15 -2.35 -35.52
C ARG A 20 1.62 -2.22 -34.08
N ILE A 21 1.24 -1.16 -33.37
CA ILE A 21 1.70 -0.89 -32.00
C ILE A 21 0.51 -0.47 -31.17
N SER A 22 0.23 -1.18 -30.08
CA SER A 22 -0.74 -0.74 -29.07
C SER A 22 -0.03 -0.60 -27.73
N TYR A 23 -0.37 0.43 -26.98
CA TYR A 23 0.18 0.63 -25.64
C TYR A 23 -0.92 1.04 -24.68
N PHE A 24 -0.78 0.56 -23.45
CA PHE A 24 -1.59 0.97 -22.32
C PHE A 24 -0.68 1.38 -21.19
N VAL A 25 -0.87 2.59 -20.67
CA VAL A 25 -0.17 3.08 -19.47
C VAL A 25 -1.24 3.49 -18.46
N SER A 26 -1.08 3.07 -17.21
CA SER A 26 -1.98 3.46 -16.13
C SER A 26 -1.19 3.73 -14.86
N GLY A 27 -1.68 4.70 -14.10
CA GLY A 27 -1.23 5.01 -12.76
C GLY A 27 -2.41 4.96 -11.79
N SER A 28 -2.18 4.49 -10.58
CA SER A 28 -3.17 4.57 -9.50
C SER A 28 -2.50 5.06 -8.22
N PHE A 29 -3.14 5.98 -7.52
CA PHE A 29 -2.73 6.44 -6.21
C PHE A 29 -3.87 6.25 -5.22
N PHE A 30 -3.57 5.55 -4.13
CA PHE A 30 -4.49 5.30 -3.03
C PHE A 30 -3.89 5.84 -1.74
N ASN A 31 -4.69 6.57 -0.97
CA ASN A 31 -4.32 7.10 0.32
C ASN A 31 -5.49 6.98 1.29
N GLN A 32 -5.27 6.26 2.37
CA GLN A 32 -6.18 6.12 3.50
C GLN A 32 -5.46 6.65 4.73
N LYS A 33 -6.12 7.56 5.44
CA LYS A 33 -5.66 8.04 6.74
C LYS A 33 -6.70 7.65 7.78
N ASP A 34 -6.31 6.78 8.70
CA ASP A 34 -7.16 6.40 9.80
C ASP A 34 -7.06 7.44 10.93
N PRO A 35 -8.15 7.64 11.69
CA PRO A 35 -8.22 8.65 12.76
C PRO A 35 -7.24 8.41 13.91
N VAL A 36 -6.83 7.16 14.11
CA VAL A 36 -6.11 6.69 15.30
C VAL A 36 -4.62 6.45 14.99
N GLY A 37 -4.09 7.17 14.00
CA GLY A 37 -2.65 7.21 13.69
C GLY A 37 -2.22 6.35 12.49
N SER A 38 -2.95 5.28 12.16
CA SER A 38 -2.59 4.44 11.01
C SER A 38 -2.80 5.15 9.68
N GLN A 39 -1.89 4.93 8.74
CA GLN A 39 -1.98 5.50 7.40
C GLN A 39 -1.51 4.47 6.38
N TYR A 40 -2.21 4.40 5.26
CA TYR A 40 -1.89 3.50 4.19
C TYR A 40 -1.83 4.25 2.85
N ARG A 41 -0.68 4.14 2.18
CA ARG A 41 -0.42 4.82 0.91
C ARG A 41 0.11 3.83 -0.11
N ARG A 42 -0.51 3.79 -1.28
CA ARG A 42 -0.09 2.94 -2.39
C ARG A 42 -0.06 3.71 -3.69
N ALA A 43 1.08 3.69 -4.36
CA ALA A 43 1.23 4.17 -5.73
C ALA A 43 1.55 2.98 -6.64
N ASN A 44 0.80 2.83 -7.73
CA ASN A 44 1.06 1.82 -8.75
C ASN A 44 1.19 2.48 -10.11
N VAL A 45 2.08 1.93 -10.92
CA VAL A 45 2.22 2.25 -12.34
C VAL A 45 2.26 0.95 -13.12
N ARG A 46 1.53 0.89 -14.23
CA ARG A 46 1.47 -0.25 -15.14
C ARG A 46 1.61 0.22 -16.58
N ALA A 47 2.49 -0.43 -17.33
CA ALA A 47 2.65 -0.23 -18.76
C ALA A 47 2.58 -1.57 -19.49
N ASN A 48 1.73 -1.67 -20.51
CA ASN A 48 1.57 -2.84 -21.36
C ASN A 48 1.72 -2.47 -22.84
N PRO A 49 2.93 -2.33 -23.39
CA PRO A 49 3.10 -2.20 -24.83
C PRO A 49 2.99 -3.57 -25.52
N ARG A 50 2.36 -3.56 -26.70
CA ARG A 50 2.21 -4.68 -27.63
C ARG A 50 2.64 -4.22 -29.01
N LEU A 51 3.50 -5.02 -29.65
CA LEU A 51 4.09 -4.75 -30.95
C LEU A 51 3.84 -5.93 -31.88
N LEU A 52 3.25 -5.66 -33.03
CA LEU A 52 3.20 -6.56 -34.17
C LEU A 52 4.40 -6.24 -35.06
N ALA A 53 5.48 -7.02 -34.91
CA ALA A 53 6.72 -6.80 -35.65
C ALA A 53 6.56 -7.15 -37.14
N VAL A 54 5.81 -8.21 -37.42
CA VAL A 54 5.39 -8.70 -38.74
C VAL A 54 4.01 -9.34 -38.56
N VAL A 55 3.23 -9.58 -39.63
CA VAL A 55 1.92 -10.27 -39.58
C VAL A 55 1.95 -11.57 -38.74
N GLN A 56 3.10 -12.25 -38.72
CA GLN A 56 3.29 -13.53 -38.06
C GLN A 56 3.96 -13.42 -36.67
N ALA A 57 4.41 -12.24 -36.24
CA ALA A 57 5.24 -12.07 -35.05
C ALA A 57 4.68 -11.00 -34.12
N GLU A 58 4.25 -11.40 -32.93
CA GLU A 58 3.74 -10.50 -31.89
C GLU A 58 4.65 -10.54 -30.66
N ARG A 59 4.88 -9.36 -30.07
CA ARG A 59 5.56 -9.21 -28.79
C ARG A 59 4.69 -8.40 -27.86
N SER A 60 4.60 -8.82 -26.62
CA SER A 60 3.88 -8.10 -25.58
C SER A 60 4.77 -7.99 -24.36
N HIS A 61 4.78 -6.81 -23.74
CA HIS A 61 5.49 -6.59 -22.50
C HIS A 61 4.50 -6.05 -21.48
N VAL A 62 4.66 -6.46 -20.24
CA VAL A 62 3.86 -5.99 -19.11
C VAL A 62 4.84 -5.60 -18.03
N HIS A 63 4.86 -4.33 -17.68
CA HIS A 63 5.65 -3.79 -16.59
C HIS A 63 4.71 -3.23 -15.54
N ARG A 64 4.96 -3.56 -14.29
CA ARG A 64 4.24 -3.04 -13.15
C ARG A 64 5.23 -2.68 -12.05
N ALA A 65 5.04 -1.51 -11.46
CA ALA A 65 5.77 -1.09 -10.28
C ALA A 65 4.75 -0.62 -9.24
N ARG A 66 4.94 -1.07 -8.01
CA ARG A 66 4.13 -0.70 -6.85
C ARG A 66 5.06 -0.19 -5.77
N ARG A 67 4.71 0.94 -5.18
CA ARG A 67 5.29 1.45 -3.94
C ARG A 67 4.20 1.55 -2.89
N GLU A 68 4.53 1.08 -1.71
CA GLU A 68 3.63 1.03 -0.56
C GLU A 68 4.31 1.64 0.65
N GLY A 69 3.56 2.46 1.38
CA GLY A 69 3.94 2.98 2.69
C GLY A 69 2.81 2.63 3.65
N ASN A 70 3.15 1.90 4.70
CA ASN A 70 2.21 1.46 5.70
C ASN A 70 2.69 1.96 7.06
N PHE A 71 1.89 2.83 7.67
CA PHE A 71 2.10 3.35 9.00
C PHE A 71 1.12 2.60 9.89
N ARG A 72 1.62 1.66 10.67
CA ARG A 72 0.81 0.94 11.65
C ARG A 72 1.15 1.44 13.04
N ASN A 73 0.16 1.35 13.91
CA ASN A 73 0.45 1.42 15.32
C ASN A 73 1.14 0.11 15.73
N GLU A 74 2.17 0.19 16.56
CA GLU A 74 2.67 -1.03 17.20
C GLU A 74 1.51 -1.58 18.04
N ASN A 75 1.41 -2.91 18.13
CA ASN A 75 0.36 -3.57 18.92
C ASN A 75 -1.09 -3.54 18.37
N ASP A 76 -1.33 -3.14 17.11
CA ASP A 76 -2.65 -3.08 16.43
C ASP A 76 -3.37 -4.44 16.22
N ASN A 77 -2.88 -5.52 16.83
CA ASN A 77 -3.51 -6.84 16.78
C ASN A 77 -3.26 -7.65 18.07
N THR A 78 -3.19 -6.97 19.21
CA THR A 78 -2.97 -7.62 20.51
C THR A 78 -3.96 -7.12 21.55
N ILE A 79 -3.96 -7.78 22.72
CA ILE A 79 -4.80 -7.38 23.86
C ILE A 79 -4.45 -5.99 24.40
N ASP A 80 -3.23 -5.52 24.15
CA ASP A 80 -2.73 -4.20 24.56
C ASP A 80 -2.83 -3.16 23.43
N GLY A 81 -3.64 -3.43 22.41
CA GLY A 81 -3.90 -2.53 21.30
C GLY A 81 -4.75 -1.31 21.67
N VAL A 82 -4.82 -0.34 20.76
CA VAL A 82 -5.54 0.92 21.02
C VAL A 82 -7.03 0.69 21.27
N ALA A 83 -7.67 -0.21 20.51
CA ALA A 83 -9.11 -0.45 20.61
C ALA A 83 -9.49 -1.21 21.89
N THR A 84 -8.69 -2.21 22.29
CA THR A 84 -8.93 -2.99 23.50
C THR A 84 -8.73 -2.15 24.74
N ASN A 85 -7.64 -1.36 24.80
CA ASN A 85 -7.40 -0.43 25.90
C ASN A 85 -8.43 0.71 25.94
N ALA A 86 -9.02 1.10 24.81
CA ALA A 86 -10.12 2.07 24.78
C ALA A 86 -11.44 1.54 25.34
N LEU A 87 -11.68 0.23 25.23
CA LEU A 87 -12.86 -0.44 25.79
C LEU A 87 -12.68 -0.81 27.26
N ALA A 88 -11.45 -1.20 27.65
CA ALA A 88 -11.13 -1.66 28.99
C ALA A 88 -10.89 -0.50 29.98
N ASN A 89 -10.46 0.67 29.50
CA ASN A 89 -10.22 1.81 30.39
C ASN A 89 -11.50 2.45 30.89
N GLN A 90 -11.45 2.85 32.16
CA GLN A 90 -12.53 3.55 32.82
C GLN A 90 -12.75 4.98 32.27
N PRO A 91 -14.00 5.41 32.03
CA PRO A 91 -14.31 6.71 31.43
C PRO A 91 -14.20 7.90 32.41
N ASN A 92 -13.92 7.64 33.70
CA ASN A 92 -13.80 8.64 34.76
C ASN A 92 -12.45 9.38 34.76
N VAL A 93 -11.40 8.80 34.17
CA VAL A 93 -10.07 9.41 34.07
C VAL A 93 -9.99 10.20 32.76
N ARG A 94 -9.43 11.41 32.84
CA ARG A 94 -9.25 12.29 31.68
C ARG A 94 -8.24 11.69 30.71
N VAL A 95 -8.34 12.04 29.43
CA VAL A 95 -7.39 11.59 28.39
C VAL A 95 -6.03 12.29 28.49
N ARG A 96 -6.00 13.50 29.06
CA ARG A 96 -4.79 14.30 29.27
C ARG A 96 -4.81 14.93 30.65
N ASN A 97 -3.62 15.11 31.21
CA ASN A 97 -3.39 15.88 32.42
C ASN A 97 -3.53 17.39 32.15
N SER A 98 -3.63 18.19 33.20
CA SER A 98 -3.76 19.65 33.11
C SER A 98 -2.56 20.34 32.46
N ASP A 99 -1.40 19.67 32.47
CA ASP A 99 -0.16 20.09 31.81
C ASP A 99 -0.09 19.70 30.32
N GLY A 100 -1.10 18.98 29.81
CA GLY A 100 -1.20 18.52 28.43
C GLY A 100 -0.55 17.17 28.15
N THR A 101 0.14 16.56 29.12
CA THR A 101 0.70 15.20 29.01
C THR A 101 -0.42 14.16 28.92
N PHE A 102 -0.13 12.99 28.35
CA PHE A 102 -1.09 11.88 28.35
C PHE A 102 -1.17 11.29 29.75
N THR A 103 -2.39 10.99 30.19
CA THR A 103 -2.59 10.27 31.45
C THR A 103 -1.97 8.88 31.36
N SER A 104 -1.39 8.40 32.47
CA SER A 104 -0.79 7.07 32.59
C SER A 104 -1.48 6.26 33.69
N THR A 105 -0.96 5.05 33.94
CA THR A 105 -1.37 4.24 35.09
C THR A 105 -1.15 4.95 36.43
N ASP A 106 -0.18 5.86 36.51
CA ASP A 106 0.11 6.65 37.72
C ASP A 106 -1.00 7.66 38.03
N ASP A 107 -1.78 8.07 37.02
CA ASP A 107 -2.93 8.97 37.14
C ASP A 107 -4.24 8.22 37.46
N GLY A 108 -4.14 6.92 37.73
CA GLY A 108 -5.26 6.05 38.06
C GLY A 108 -5.91 5.37 36.85
N LEU A 109 -5.26 5.30 35.69
CA LEU A 109 -5.70 4.39 34.62
C LEU A 109 -5.32 2.95 34.95
N GLU A 110 -6.21 1.99 34.68
CA GLU A 110 -5.87 0.57 34.83
C GLU A 110 -4.96 0.08 33.69
N TYR A 111 -5.15 0.64 32.48
CA TYR A 111 -4.39 0.29 31.29
C TYR A 111 -3.78 1.51 30.62
N THR A 112 -2.72 1.29 29.83
CA THR A 112 -2.06 2.36 29.06
C THR A 112 -3.07 3.16 28.25
N ASN A 113 -2.89 4.48 28.24
CA ASN A 113 -3.79 5.39 27.56
C ASN A 113 -3.84 5.07 26.05
N PRO A 114 -5.02 4.72 25.51
CA PRO A 114 -5.19 4.37 24.10
C PRO A 114 -4.85 5.50 23.13
N VAL A 115 -5.01 6.77 23.53
CA VAL A 115 -4.60 7.92 22.70
C VAL A 115 -3.08 8.09 22.71
N ALA A 116 -2.42 7.77 23.83
CA ALA A 116 -0.96 7.78 23.94
C ALA A 116 -0.30 6.66 23.12
N LEU A 117 -1.00 5.55 22.91
CA LEU A 117 -0.59 4.51 21.96
C LEU A 117 -0.89 4.92 20.51
N GLY A 118 -2.07 5.49 20.24
CA GLY A 118 -2.55 5.85 18.89
C GLY A 118 -1.73 6.92 18.15
N VAL A 119 -1.36 7.99 18.85
CA VAL A 119 -0.91 9.23 18.21
C VAL A 119 0.61 9.29 17.96
N PRO A 120 1.48 8.89 18.90
CA PRO A 120 2.94 8.96 18.74
C PRO A 120 3.51 7.75 18.00
N ASP A 121 2.85 6.61 18.09
CA ASP A 121 3.41 5.33 17.64
C ASP A 121 3.26 5.13 16.13
N ASN A 122 4.38 4.92 15.45
CA ASN A 122 4.46 4.89 13.99
C ASN A 122 5.49 3.86 13.53
N ALA A 123 5.03 2.63 13.35
CA ALA A 123 5.76 1.58 12.65
C ALA A 123 5.64 1.82 11.13
N GLU A 124 6.65 2.41 10.50
CA GLU A 124 6.62 2.61 9.04
C GLU A 124 7.25 1.42 8.31
N SER A 125 6.46 0.75 7.48
CA SER A 125 6.93 -0.24 6.51
C SER A 125 6.81 0.31 5.09
N ARG A 126 7.91 0.27 4.35
CA ARG A 126 7.98 0.66 2.94
C ARG A 126 8.27 -0.55 2.08
N THR A 127 7.42 -0.79 1.10
CA THR A 127 7.62 -1.89 0.15
C THR A 127 7.66 -1.35 -1.27
N LEU A 128 8.67 -1.79 -2.03
CA LEU A 128 8.76 -1.59 -3.47
C LEU A 128 8.66 -2.95 -4.14
N ALA A 129 7.68 -3.14 -5.01
CA ALA A 129 7.52 -4.33 -5.83
C ALA A 129 7.55 -3.98 -7.31
N ARG A 130 8.27 -4.76 -8.10
CA ARG A 130 8.37 -4.64 -9.55
C ARG A 130 8.09 -5.99 -10.19
N TRP A 131 7.25 -5.99 -11.21
CA TRP A 131 6.90 -7.16 -12.00
C TRP A 131 7.10 -6.84 -13.46
N ALA A 132 7.80 -7.70 -14.18
CA ALA A 132 7.97 -7.60 -15.62
C ALA A 132 7.67 -8.94 -16.27
N THR A 133 6.84 -8.94 -17.31
CA THR A 133 6.57 -10.09 -18.15
C THR A 133 6.79 -9.71 -19.59
N ARG A 134 7.46 -10.58 -20.34
CA ARG A 134 7.66 -10.43 -21.78
C ARG A 134 7.16 -11.71 -22.44
N SER A 135 6.21 -11.57 -23.35
CA SER A 135 5.73 -12.64 -24.21
C SER A 135 6.11 -12.37 -25.65
N SER A 136 6.44 -13.42 -26.38
CA SER A 136 6.63 -13.41 -27.82
C SER A 136 5.85 -14.58 -28.42
N SER A 137 5.07 -14.31 -29.45
CA SER A 137 4.43 -15.35 -30.24
C SER A 137 4.85 -15.25 -31.70
N TYR A 138 5.03 -16.41 -32.33
CA TYR A 138 5.39 -16.51 -33.74
C TYR A 138 4.53 -17.57 -34.43
N ALA A 139 3.88 -17.20 -35.52
CA ALA A 139 3.05 -18.07 -36.35
C ALA A 139 3.87 -18.58 -37.53
N PHE A 140 4.23 -19.86 -37.54
CA PHE A 140 4.97 -20.49 -38.65
C PHE A 140 4.07 -20.71 -39.88
N ARG A 141 2.81 -21.07 -39.64
CA ARG A 141 1.71 -21.24 -40.61
C ARG A 141 0.40 -20.96 -39.88
N ASP A 142 -0.73 -20.90 -40.59
CA ASP A 142 -2.06 -20.65 -40.00
C ASP A 142 -2.46 -21.65 -38.90
N ARG A 143 -1.81 -22.81 -38.85
CA ARG A 143 -2.09 -23.91 -37.90
C ARG A 143 -1.07 -24.08 -36.77
N LEU A 144 0.09 -23.39 -36.80
CA LEU A 144 1.13 -23.58 -35.80
C LEU A 144 1.65 -22.24 -35.28
N ARG A 145 1.44 -22.01 -33.97
CA ARG A 145 1.94 -20.83 -33.23
C ARG A 145 2.82 -21.28 -32.08
N LEU A 146 4.04 -20.74 -32.03
CA LEU A 146 4.96 -20.90 -30.91
C LEU A 146 4.83 -19.70 -29.98
N ASN A 147 4.65 -19.96 -28.68
CA ASN A 147 4.56 -18.94 -27.66
C ASN A 147 5.70 -19.12 -26.66
N GLY A 148 6.44 -18.04 -26.39
CA GLY A 148 7.44 -17.97 -25.33
C GLY A 148 7.10 -16.84 -24.37
N ALA A 149 7.22 -17.08 -23.07
CA ALA A 149 7.04 -16.05 -22.05
C ALA A 149 8.16 -16.12 -21.02
N TRP A 150 8.60 -14.94 -20.57
CA TRP A 150 9.55 -14.78 -19.48
C TRP A 150 8.98 -13.79 -18.47
N ALA A 151 9.08 -14.12 -17.19
CA ALA A 151 8.60 -13.28 -16.10
C ALA A 151 9.71 -13.08 -15.07
N SER A 152 9.79 -11.87 -14.51
CA SER A 152 10.64 -11.55 -13.38
C SER A 152 9.89 -10.72 -12.36
N THR A 153 10.19 -10.98 -11.09
CA THR A 153 9.63 -10.30 -9.93
C THR A 153 10.77 -9.86 -9.03
N CYS A 154 10.72 -8.62 -8.55
CA CYS A 154 11.64 -8.11 -7.55
C CYS A 154 10.85 -7.33 -6.50
N SER A 155 11.04 -7.66 -5.23
CA SER A 155 10.41 -6.98 -4.10
C SER A 155 11.43 -6.65 -3.03
N THR A 156 11.41 -5.41 -2.55
CA THR A 156 12.25 -4.94 -1.44
C THR A 156 11.34 -4.36 -0.37
N CYS A 157 11.53 -4.81 0.88
CA CYS A 157 10.86 -4.27 2.06
C CYS A 157 11.90 -3.59 2.95
N ALA A 158 11.61 -2.38 3.40
CA ALA A 158 12.38 -1.66 4.41
C ALA A 158 11.44 -1.23 5.53
N THR A 159 11.76 -1.61 6.77
CA THR A 159 11.03 -1.20 7.97
C THR A 159 11.83 -0.11 8.65
N CYS A 160 11.23 1.06 8.86
CA CYS A 160 11.79 2.15 9.64
C CYS A 160 11.02 2.20 10.98
N ALA A 161 11.60 1.63 12.03
CA ALA A 161 11.12 1.85 13.38
C ALA A 161 11.57 3.25 13.83
N GLY A 162 10.64 4.18 13.99
CA GLY A 162 10.95 5.56 14.34
C GLY A 162 9.98 6.09 15.38
N THR A 163 10.29 5.90 16.66
CA THR A 163 9.67 6.67 17.76
C THR A 163 10.02 8.15 17.57
N ARG A 164 9.12 8.93 17.00
CA ARG A 164 9.17 10.40 17.16
C ARG A 164 8.71 10.68 18.59
N ARG A 165 9.68 10.82 19.50
CA ARG A 165 9.50 11.41 20.83
C ARG A 165 9.08 12.87 20.71
#